data_AF-A0A923W6W1-F1
#
_entry.id   AF-A0A923W6W1-F1
#
_cell.length_a   1.000
_cell.length_b   1.000
_cell.length_c   1.000
_cell.angle_alpha   90.00
_cell.angle_beta   90.00
_cell.angle_gamma   90.00
#
_symmetry.space_group_name_H-M   'P 1'
#
loop_
_entity.id
_entity.type
_entity.pdbx_description
1 polymer ?
#
loop_
_entity_poly.entity_id
_entity_poly.type
_entity_poly.pdbx_seq_one_letter_code
_entity_poly.pdbx_strand_id
1 'polypeptide(L)'
;MPSSKSPAPGALPAGMALTPADYLKKILTARVYDVAVESALEPAKNLSLRLNNTVLLKREDQQPVFSFKLRGAYNKMAHLSPAQLAQGVICASAGNHAQGV
;
A
#
# COMPACT_ATOMS: atom_id res chain seq x y z
N MET A 1 -27.82 30.51 -22.34
CA MET A 1 -27.22 29.20 -22.62
C MET A 1 -26.02 29.01 -21.71
N PRO A 2 -26.15 28.41 -20.51
CA PRO A 2 -24.99 28.05 -19.71
C PRO A 2 -24.35 26.80 -20.33
N SER A 3 -23.14 26.95 -20.85
CA SER A 3 -22.36 25.88 -21.46
C SER A 3 -21.98 24.85 -20.40
N SER A 4 -22.57 23.66 -20.49
CA SER A 4 -22.19 22.48 -19.70
C SER A 4 -20.75 22.08 -20.06
N LYS A 5 -19.78 22.33 -19.17
CA LYS A 5 -18.46 21.72 -19.29
C LYS A 5 -18.61 20.22 -19.02
N SER A 6 -18.44 19.40 -20.06
CA SER A 6 -18.30 17.95 -19.93
C SER A 6 -17.10 17.62 -19.05
N PRO A 7 -17.20 16.65 -18.12
CA PRO A 7 -16.07 16.28 -17.29
C PRO A 7 -14.98 15.59 -18.14
N ALA A 8 -13.72 15.85 -17.80
CA ALA A 8 -12.57 15.24 -18.45
C ALA A 8 -12.61 13.70 -18.30
N PRO A 9 -12.27 12.92 -19.35
CA PRO A 9 -12.28 11.47 -19.28
C PRO A 9 -11.17 11.00 -18.33
N GLY A 10 -11.55 10.42 -17.18
CA GLY A 10 -10.62 9.80 -16.23
C GLY A 10 -10.72 10.28 -14.78
N ALA A 11 -11.51 11.32 -14.49
CA ALA A 11 -11.80 11.69 -13.10
C ALA A 11 -12.95 10.82 -12.58
N LEU A 12 -12.64 9.88 -11.68
CA LEU A 12 -13.68 9.21 -10.88
C LEU A 12 -14.45 10.28 -10.10
N PRO A 13 -15.79 10.32 -10.16
CA PRO A 13 -16.58 11.33 -9.48
C PRO A 13 -16.31 11.26 -7.97
N ALA A 14 -16.10 12.42 -7.35
CA ALA A 14 -15.92 12.55 -5.91
C ALA A 14 -17.15 11.97 -5.19
N GLY A 15 -16.98 10.85 -4.49
CA GLY A 15 -18.03 10.24 -3.65
C GLY A 15 -18.35 8.77 -3.94
N MET A 16 -17.77 8.12 -4.95
CA MET A 16 -18.00 6.69 -5.17
C MET A 16 -16.98 5.84 -4.42
N ALA A 17 -17.45 5.00 -3.48
CA ALA A 17 -16.61 4.02 -2.82
C ALA A 17 -16.00 3.08 -3.87
N LEU A 18 -14.69 2.83 -3.76
CA LEU A 18 -14.00 1.90 -4.65
C LEU A 18 -14.61 0.51 -4.53
N THR A 19 -14.89 -0.12 -5.66
CA THR A 19 -15.36 -1.51 -5.70
C THR A 19 -14.18 -2.46 -5.42
N PRO A 20 -14.45 -3.74 -5.08
CA PRO A 20 -13.39 -4.75 -4.99
C PRO A 20 -12.58 -4.89 -6.28
N ALA A 21 -13.21 -4.74 -7.45
CA ALA A 21 -12.53 -4.79 -8.73
C ALA A 21 -11.57 -3.61 -8.93
N ASP A 22 -11.95 -2.41 -8.49
CA ASP A 22 -11.08 -1.22 -8.51
C ASP A 22 -9.85 -1.41 -7.62
N TYR A 23 -10.05 -1.99 -6.42
CA TYR A 23 -8.95 -2.31 -5.52
C TYR A 23 -8.04 -3.38 -6.09
N LEU A 24 -8.58 -4.45 -6.68
CA LEU A 24 -7.79 -5.50 -7.31
C LEU A 24 -6.87 -4.91 -8.38
N LYS A 25 -7.41 -4.06 -9.27
CA LYS A 25 -6.61 -3.37 -10.27
C LYS A 25 -5.50 -2.54 -9.63
N LYS A 26 -5.83 -1.74 -8.61
CA LYS A 26 -4.85 -0.90 -7.90
C LYS A 26 -3.76 -1.70 -7.19
N ILE A 27 -4.10 -2.86 -6.62
CA ILE A 27 -3.15 -3.75 -5.93
C ILE A 27 -2.20 -4.40 -6.94
N LEU A 28 -2.73 -4.92 -8.05
CA LEU A 28 -1.93 -5.58 -9.09
C LEU A 28 -0.94 -4.61 -9.78
N THR A 29 -1.30 -3.33 -9.89
CA THR A 29 -0.43 -2.31 -10.50
C THR A 29 0.37 -1.50 -9.46
N ALA A 30 0.37 -1.91 -8.20
CA ALA A 30 1.05 -1.17 -7.15
C ALA A 30 2.58 -1.30 -7.28
N ARG A 31 3.29 -0.19 -7.07
CA ARG A 31 4.75 -0.12 -7.21
C ARG A 31 5.49 -0.48 -5.92
N VAL A 32 5.08 -1.57 -5.27
CA VAL A 32 5.62 -1.91 -3.93
C VAL A 32 7.00 -2.55 -3.97
N TYR A 33 7.36 -3.23 -5.06
CA TYR A 33 8.58 -4.02 -5.15
C TYR A 33 9.83 -3.21 -5.51
N ASP A 34 9.68 -1.91 -5.76
CA ASP A 34 10.81 -0.99 -5.89
C ASP A 34 11.57 -0.85 -4.55
N VAL A 35 10.89 -1.08 -3.41
CA VAL A 35 11.45 -0.95 -2.06
C VAL A 35 11.21 -2.16 -1.15
N ALA A 36 10.22 -3.01 -1.46
CA ALA A 36 9.86 -4.17 -0.65
C ALA A 36 10.20 -5.49 -1.36
N VAL A 37 10.45 -6.53 -0.58
CA VAL A 37 10.63 -7.90 -1.08
C VAL A 37 9.36 -8.73 -0.87
N GLU A 38 9.21 -9.83 -1.60
CA GLU A 38 8.24 -10.85 -1.22
C GLU A 38 8.74 -11.57 0.04
N SER A 39 8.15 -11.27 1.19
CA SER A 39 8.62 -11.81 2.47
C SER A 39 8.24 -13.28 2.65
N ALA A 40 8.99 -14.01 3.49
CA ALA A 40 8.76 -15.43 3.72
C ALA A 40 7.35 -15.70 4.30
N LEU A 41 6.77 -16.84 3.92
CA LEU A 41 5.58 -17.41 4.55
C LEU A 41 5.99 -18.70 5.27
N GLU A 42 6.19 -18.61 6.58
CA GLU A 42 6.84 -19.67 7.37
C GLU A 42 5.85 -20.44 8.24
N PRO A 43 5.95 -21.78 8.33
CA PRO A 43 5.11 -22.56 9.22
C PRO A 43 5.50 -22.39 10.69
N ALA A 44 4.54 -22.04 11.55
CA ALA A 44 4.73 -21.93 12.98
C ALA A 44 4.51 -23.28 13.68
N LYS A 45 5.46 -24.23 13.52
CA LYS A 45 5.33 -25.64 13.93
C LYS A 45 4.73 -25.83 15.34
N ASN A 46 5.29 -25.17 16.35
CA ASN A 46 4.83 -25.33 17.75
C ASN A 46 3.42 -24.79 17.96
N LEU A 47 3.08 -23.67 17.31
CA LEU A 47 1.76 -23.06 17.39
C LEU A 47 0.72 -23.92 16.65
N SER A 48 1.10 -24.46 15.49
CA SER A 48 0.28 -25.38 14.72
C SER A 48 -0.08 -26.63 15.51
N LEU A 49 0.91 -27.25 16.17
CA LEU A 49 0.70 -28.41 17.05
C LEU A 49 -0.22 -28.06 18.23
N ARG A 50 0.03 -26.92 18.89
CA ARG A 50 -0.76 -26.50 20.05
C ARG A 50 -2.22 -26.19 19.71
N LEU A 51 -2.48 -25.68 18.51
CA LEU A 51 -3.83 -25.31 18.06
C LEU A 51 -4.52 -26.40 17.22
N ASN A 52 -3.82 -27.51 16.95
CA ASN A 52 -4.26 -28.55 16.02
C ASN A 52 -4.73 -27.97 14.67
N ASN A 53 -3.96 -27.02 14.12
CA ASN A 53 -4.27 -26.34 12.86
C ASN A 53 -2.98 -25.91 12.14
N THR A 54 -3.04 -25.67 10.83
CA THR A 54 -1.90 -25.14 10.07
C THR A 54 -1.80 -23.63 10.27
N VAL A 55 -0.83 -23.19 11.07
CA VAL A 55 -0.52 -21.77 11.26
C VAL A 55 0.72 -21.37 10.47
N LEU A 56 0.56 -20.34 9.64
CA LEU A 56 1.61 -19.75 8.82
C LEU A 56 1.85 -18.29 9.24
N LEU A 57 3.10 -17.85 9.22
CA LEU A 57 3.53 -16.49 9.55
C LEU A 57 4.03 -15.80 8.29
N LYS A 58 3.37 -14.72 7.89
CA LYS A 58 3.88 -13.83 6.84
C LYS A 58 4.88 -12.85 7.45
N ARG A 59 6.16 -13.02 7.13
CA ARG A 59 7.30 -12.38 7.79
C ARG A 59 7.61 -10.97 7.29
N GLU A 60 6.63 -10.07 7.36
CA GLU A 60 6.80 -8.66 6.97
C GLU A 60 7.81 -7.89 7.86
N ASP A 61 8.23 -8.49 8.97
CA ASP A 61 9.36 -8.02 9.79
C ASP A 61 10.72 -8.14 9.07
N GLN A 62 10.82 -8.93 8.00
CA GLN A 62 12.04 -9.10 7.21
C GLN A 62 12.24 -7.99 6.16
N GLN A 63 11.32 -7.02 6.07
CA GLN A 63 11.48 -5.87 5.19
C GLN A 63 12.63 -4.96 5.66
N PRO A 64 13.22 -4.11 4.80
CA PRO A 64 14.32 -3.22 5.18
C PRO A 64 14.03 -2.28 6.36
N VAL A 65 12.75 -1.95 6.58
CA VAL A 65 12.27 -1.11 7.69
C VAL A 65 11.55 -1.92 8.78
N PHE A 66 11.83 -3.22 8.86
CA PHE A 66 11.32 -4.17 9.84
C PHE A 66 9.78 -4.24 9.98
N SER A 67 9.06 -3.80 8.95
CA SER A 67 7.60 -3.81 8.93
C SER A 67 7.03 -3.64 7.53
N PHE A 68 5.74 -3.91 7.35
CA PHE A 68 5.04 -3.79 6.08
C PHE A 68 4.80 -2.33 5.62
N LYS A 69 5.06 -1.32 6.47
CA LYS A 69 4.56 0.04 6.24
C LYS A 69 5.21 0.76 5.05
N LEU A 70 6.40 0.34 4.62
CA LEU A 70 7.05 0.86 3.41
C LEU A 70 6.20 0.65 2.14
N ARG A 71 5.46 -0.46 2.04
CA ARG A 71 4.70 -0.80 0.82
C ARG A 71 3.66 0.27 0.51
N GLY A 72 2.85 0.62 1.51
CA GLY A 72 1.78 1.61 1.36
C GLY A 72 2.32 3.04 1.21
N ALA A 73 3.31 3.39 2.01
CA ALA A 73 3.95 4.71 1.97
C ALA A 73 4.57 4.97 0.60
N TYR A 74 5.41 4.05 0.11
CA TYR A 74 6.03 4.19 -1.21
C TYR A 74 5.00 4.18 -2.33
N ASN A 75 4.01 3.27 -2.31
CA ASN A 75 2.98 3.25 -3.35
C ASN A 75 2.19 4.57 -3.40
N LYS A 76 1.93 5.21 -2.25
CA LYS A 76 1.28 6.53 -2.21
C LYS A 76 2.18 7.61 -2.81
N MET A 77 3.45 7.66 -2.42
CA MET A 77 4.40 8.67 -2.89
C MET A 77 4.72 8.53 -4.39
N ALA A 78 4.84 7.30 -4.89
CA ALA A 78 5.10 7.01 -6.30
C ALA A 78 3.98 7.47 -7.25
N HIS A 79 2.78 7.73 -6.73
CA HIS A 79 1.63 8.26 -7.48
C HIS A 79 1.41 9.77 -7.27
N LEU A 80 2.25 10.45 -6.50
CA LEU A 80 2.22 11.91 -6.40
C LEU A 80 2.77 12.52 -7.70
N SER A 81 2.22 13.67 -8.10
CA SER A 81 2.77 14.39 -9.24
C SER A 81 4.18 14.92 -8.93
N PRO A 82 5.03 15.15 -9.94
CA PRO A 82 6.35 15.75 -9.72
C PRO A 82 6.28 17.08 -8.98
N ALA A 83 5.25 17.90 -9.24
CA ALA A 83 5.03 19.16 -8.54
C ALA A 83 4.70 18.95 -7.05
N GLN A 84 3.91 17.92 -6.71
CA GLN A 84 3.62 17.58 -5.30
C GLN A 84 4.87 17.06 -4.58
N LEU A 85 5.65 16.19 -5.23
CA LEU A 85 6.90 15.67 -4.66
C LEU A 85 7.93 16.79 -4.44
N ALA A 86 8.00 17.77 -5.34
CA ALA A 86 8.92 18.90 -5.22
C ALA A 86 8.59 19.82 -4.02
N GLN A 87 7.33 19.84 -3.55
CA GLN A 87 6.96 20.55 -2.31
C GLN A 87 7.38 19.77 -1.04
N GLY A 88 7.83 18.52 -1.19
CA GLY A 88 8.09 17.60 -0.10
C GLY A 88 6.82 16.94 0.43
N VAL A 89 7.01 15.93 1.28
CA VAL A 89 5.94 15.22 1.99
C VAL A 89 6.21 15.27 3.48
N ILE A 90 5.14 15.26 4.28
CA ILE A 90 5.22 15.21 5.74
C ILE A 90 4.27 14.13 6.26
N CYS A 91 4.71 13.38 7.26
CA CYS A 91 3.86 12.49 8.04
C CYS A 91 4.12 12.71 9.53
N ALA A 92 3.11 12.49 10.37
CA ALA A 92 3.25 12.51 11.82
C ALA A 92 3.34 11.07 12.33
N SER A 93 4.56 10.59 12.60
CA SER A 93 4.82 9.29 13.20
C SER A 93 6.20 9.25 13.84
N ALA A 94 6.38 8.43 14.86
CA ALA A 94 7.67 8.20 15.53
C ALA A 94 8.12 6.73 15.48
N GLY A 95 7.56 5.92 14.56
CA GLY A 95 7.83 4.48 14.50
C GLY A 95 7.82 3.94 13.06
N ASN A 96 7.37 2.70 12.87
CA ASN A 96 7.39 1.97 11.58
C ASN A 96 6.91 2.77 10.36
N HIS A 97 5.97 3.71 10.54
CA HIS A 97 5.50 4.52 9.41
C HIS A 97 6.50 5.61 9.04
N ALA A 98 7.13 6.25 10.04
CA ALA A 98 8.16 7.26 9.83
C ALA A 98 9.39 6.71 9.09
N GLN A 99 9.72 5.43 9.31
CA GLN A 99 10.80 4.76 8.56
C GLN A 99 10.38 4.37 7.15
N GLY A 100 9.08 4.14 6.91
CA GLY A 100 8.56 3.72 5.62
C GLY A 100 8.22 4.85 4.65
N VAL A 101 8.06 6.07 5.15
CA VAL A 101 7.87 7.32 4.38
C VAL A 101 9.22 7.91 4.04
#